data_AF-A0A953WZ88-F1
#
_entry.id   AF-A0A953WZ88-F1
#
_cell.length_a   1.000
_cell.length_b   1.000
_cell.length_c   1.000
_cell.angle_alpha   90.00
_cell.angle_beta   90.00
_cell.angle_gamma   90.00
#
_symmetry.space_group_name_H-M   'P 1'
#
loop_
_entity.id
_entity.type
_entity.pdbx_description
1 polymer ?
#
loop_
_entity_poly.entity_id
_entity_poly.type
_entity_poly.pdbx_seq_one_letter_code
_entity_poly.pdbx_strand_id
1 'polypeptide(L)'
;WNLHMLASIRNDHLAAGAFIAALLFLVRRDGQAPGWKAAGAAALLMGLAIGMKLTAIVYAAGLAAAVLVAVPGWAARGRAVLAAAVAGLAGILLTGGWWFHVLWEAYGNPVFPMANGLFHAPLGPSATHAMCRRRCWRHCSIP
;
A
#
# COMPACT_ATOMS: atom_id res chain seq x y z
N TRP A 1 -28.03 0.22 -14.38
CA TRP A 1 -27.01 0.34 -13.32
C TRP A 1 -25.92 -0.69 -13.55
N ASN A 2 -24.67 -0.26 -13.77
CA ASN A 2 -23.58 -1.16 -14.17
C ASN A 2 -22.99 -1.89 -12.95
N LEU A 3 -23.15 -3.21 -12.90
CA LEU A 3 -22.51 -4.10 -11.90
C LEU A 3 -20.98 -3.91 -11.84
N HIS A 4 -20.35 -3.55 -12.97
CA HIS A 4 -18.92 -3.24 -13.04
C HIS A 4 -18.51 -2.02 -12.20
N MET A 5 -19.35 -0.98 -12.11
CA MET A 5 -19.05 0.19 -11.27
C MET A 5 -19.14 -0.17 -9.79
N LEU A 6 -20.12 -0.98 -9.39
CA LEU A 6 -20.27 -1.45 -8.00
C LEU A 6 -19.07 -2.29 -7.54
N ALA A 7 -18.50 -3.10 -8.44
CA ALA A 7 -17.31 -3.88 -8.13
C ALA A 7 -16.06 -3.01 -7.92
N SER A 8 -15.89 -1.95 -8.72
CA SER A 8 -14.80 -1.00 -8.56
C SER A 8 -14.92 -0.20 -7.25
N ILE A 9 -16.10 0.37 -6.99
CA ILE A 9 -16.41 1.18 -5.81
C ILE A 9 -16.18 0.37 -4.52
N ARG A 10 -16.65 -0.88 -4.48
CA ARG A 10 -16.54 -1.75 -3.32
C ARG A 10 -15.10 -2.08 -2.95
N ASN A 11 -14.18 -2.12 -3.92
CA ASN A 11 -12.78 -2.45 -3.67
C ASN A 11 -12.05 -1.35 -2.89
N ASP A 12 -12.25 -0.09 -3.27
CA ASP A 12 -11.56 1.05 -2.65
C ASP A 12 -12.11 1.36 -1.24
N HIS A 13 -13.41 1.10 -1.02
CA HIS A 13 -14.01 1.22 0.31
C HIS A 13 -13.52 0.17 1.30
N LEU A 14 -13.17 -1.04 0.86
CA LEU A 14 -12.58 -2.05 1.74
C LEU A 14 -11.19 -1.63 2.22
N ALA A 15 -10.38 -1.03 1.35
CA ALA A 15 -9.07 -0.48 1.73
C ALA A 15 -9.22 0.72 2.68
N ALA A 16 -10.14 1.64 2.39
CA ALA A 16 -10.42 2.78 3.27
C ALA A 16 -10.98 2.34 4.63
N GLY A 17 -11.88 1.35 4.65
CA GLY A 17 -12.44 0.78 5.87
C GLY A 17 -11.38 0.10 6.73
N ALA A 18 -10.47 -0.67 6.11
CA ALA A 18 -9.33 -1.27 6.81
C ALA A 18 -8.38 -0.21 7.40
N PHE A 19 -8.14 0.88 6.68
CA PHE A 19 -7.34 2.01 7.17
C PHE A 19 -7.99 2.71 8.38
N ILE A 20 -9.29 3.03 8.28
CA ILE A 20 -10.03 3.64 9.39
C ILE A 20 -10.08 2.69 10.60
N ALA A 21 -10.31 1.39 10.38
CA ALA A 21 -10.29 0.40 11.45
C ALA A 21 -8.91 0.31 12.12
N ALA A 22 -7.82 0.33 11.35
CA ALA A 22 -6.45 0.34 11.86
C ALA A 22 -6.16 1.60 12.69
N LEU A 23 -6.62 2.78 12.22
CA LEU A 23 -6.52 4.02 12.98
C LEU A 23 -7.36 4.00 14.27
N LEU A 24 -8.60 3.51 14.21
CA LEU A 24 -9.44 3.36 15.39
C LEU A 24 -8.83 2.39 16.41
N PHE A 25 -8.15 1.35 15.94
CA PHE A 25 -7.44 0.41 16.80
C PHE A 25 -6.19 1.03 17.44
N LEU A 26 -5.49 1.88 16.70
CA LEU A 26 -4.31 2.62 17.18
C LEU A 26 -4.69 3.73 18.16
N VAL A 27 -5.83 4.39 17.95
CA VAL A 27 -6.35 5.53 18.74
C VAL A 27 -7.30 5.06 19.85
N ARG A 28 -7.34 3.75 20.18
CA ARG A 28 -8.32 3.21 21.15
C ARG A 28 -8.43 4.06 22.42
N ARG A 29 -9.70 4.38 22.69
CA ARG A 29 -10.39 5.32 23.58
C ARG A 29 -9.86 5.58 25.01
N ASP A 30 -8.78 4.98 25.46
CA ASP A 30 -8.42 4.95 26.88
C ASP A 30 -7.38 6.01 27.29
N GLY A 31 -6.99 6.90 26.35
CA GLY A 31 -6.02 7.98 26.62
C GLY A 31 -4.58 7.49 26.90
N GLN A 32 -4.35 6.18 26.91
CA GLN A 32 -3.03 5.58 27.03
C GLN A 32 -2.30 5.58 25.69
N ALA A 33 -1.00 5.89 25.73
CA ALA A 33 -0.17 5.82 24.54
C ALA A 33 -0.18 4.39 23.95
N PRO A 34 -0.35 4.22 22.63
CA PRO A 34 -0.39 2.92 22.00
C PRO A 34 0.93 2.15 22.24
N GLY A 35 0.80 0.92 22.71
CA GLY A 35 1.94 0.01 22.86
C GLY A 35 2.36 -0.64 21.53
N TRP A 36 3.52 -1.28 21.51
CA TRP A 36 4.06 -1.99 20.35
C TRP A 36 3.12 -3.07 19.78
N LYS A 37 2.29 -3.70 20.62
CA LYS A 37 1.28 -4.69 20.21
C LYS A 37 0.18 -4.06 19.36
N ALA A 38 -0.28 -2.86 19.74
CA ALA A 38 -1.32 -2.14 19.00
C ALA A 38 -0.78 -1.65 17.64
N ALA A 39 0.46 -1.14 17.61
CA ALA A 39 1.14 -0.77 16.38
C ALA A 39 1.32 -1.98 15.44
N GLY A 40 1.73 -3.13 15.98
CA GLY A 40 1.84 -4.38 15.23
C GLY A 40 0.49 -4.86 14.66
N ALA A 41 -0.58 -4.88 15.46
CA ALA A 41 -1.90 -5.30 15.00
C ALA A 41 -2.47 -4.38 13.90
N ALA A 42 -2.33 -3.05 14.07
CA ALA A 42 -2.76 -2.08 13.07
C ALA A 42 -1.96 -2.23 11.76
N ALA A 43 -0.64 -2.45 11.86
CA ALA A 43 0.21 -2.66 10.70
C ALA A 43 -0.06 -4.01 10.00
N LEU A 44 -0.39 -5.07 10.73
CA LEU A 44 -0.80 -6.35 10.15
C LEU A 44 -2.06 -6.20 9.30
N LEU A 45 -3.10 -5.54 9.85
CA LEU A 45 -4.35 -5.28 9.13
C LEU A 45 -4.11 -4.46 7.86
N MET A 46 -3.27 -3.43 7.94
CA MET A 46 -2.88 -2.67 6.75
C MET A 46 -2.04 -3.49 5.78
N GLY A 47 -1.14 -4.35 6.26
CA GLY A 47 -0.35 -5.24 5.42
C GLY A 47 -1.22 -6.19 4.60
N LEU A 48 -2.26 -6.76 5.23
CA LEU A 48 -3.26 -7.59 4.54
C LEU A 48 -4.01 -6.80 3.45
N ALA A 49 -4.38 -5.55 3.73
CA ALA A 49 -5.04 -4.69 2.75
C ALA A 49 -4.11 -4.35 1.57
N ILE A 50 -2.82 -4.10 1.84
CA ILE A 50 -1.81 -3.80 0.82
C ILE A 50 -1.51 -5.01 -0.05
N GLY A 51 -1.37 -6.22 0.52
CA GLY A 51 -1.13 -7.42 -0.26
C GLY A 51 -2.34 -7.83 -1.11
N MET A 52 -3.56 -7.56 -0.65
CA MET A 52 -4.77 -7.72 -1.45
C MET A 52 -4.87 -6.68 -2.58
N LYS A 53 -4.43 -5.44 -2.33
CA LYS A 53 -4.37 -4.38 -3.35
C LYS A 53 -3.22 -3.40 -3.09
N LEU A 54 -2.20 -3.50 -3.92
CA LEU A 54 -0.95 -2.74 -3.78
C LEU A 54 -1.14 -1.21 -3.74
N THR A 55 -2.21 -0.68 -4.35
CA THR A 55 -2.53 0.75 -4.31
C THR A 55 -2.78 1.28 -2.88
N ALA A 56 -3.08 0.40 -1.92
CA ALA A 56 -3.23 0.77 -0.52
C ALA A 56 -1.89 1.10 0.18
N ILE A 57 -0.74 0.93 -0.48
CA ILE A 57 0.59 1.24 0.08
C ILE A 57 0.73 2.70 0.52
N VAL A 58 -0.01 3.63 -0.10
CA VAL A 58 -0.03 5.05 0.28
C VAL A 58 -0.50 5.25 1.72
N TYR A 59 -1.42 4.41 2.19
CA TYR A 59 -1.93 4.44 3.56
C TYR A 59 -0.90 3.92 4.59
N ALA A 60 0.09 3.14 4.16
CA ALA A 60 1.17 2.66 5.03
C ALA A 60 2.00 3.83 5.58
N ALA A 61 2.26 4.85 4.76
CA ALA A 61 3.00 6.04 5.18
C ALA A 61 2.24 6.83 6.26
N GLY A 62 0.91 6.94 6.12
CA GLY A 62 0.04 7.57 7.12
C GLY A 62 0.04 6.81 8.44
N LEU A 63 -0.03 5.47 8.40
CA LEU A 63 0.04 4.64 9.60
C LEU A 63 1.42 4.74 10.28
N ALA A 64 2.51 4.75 9.50
CA ALA A 64 3.86 4.91 10.03
C ALA A 64 4.04 6.26 10.74
N ALA A 65 3.52 7.35 10.14
CA ALA A 65 3.51 8.66 10.77
C ALA A 65 2.68 8.66 12.06
N ALA A 66 1.50 8.03 12.06
CA ALA A 66 0.66 7.91 13.25
C ALA A 66 1.36 7.17 14.39
N VAL A 67 2.06 6.06 14.10
CA VAL A 67 2.84 5.30 15.10
C VAL A 67 4.00 6.15 15.67
N LEU A 68 4.69 6.92 14.83
CA LEU A 68 5.79 7.80 15.25
C LEU A 68 5.31 8.92 16.19
N VAL A 69 4.14 9.51 15.90
CA VAL A 69 3.55 10.59 16.71
C VAL A 69 2.95 10.04 18.00
N ALA A 70 2.25 8.90 17.95
CA ALA A 70 1.46 8.40 19.07
C ALA A 70 2.30 7.71 20.17
N VAL A 71 3.49 7.17 19.85
CA VAL A 71 4.32 6.47 20.84
C VAL A 71 5.34 7.43 21.47
N PRO A 72 5.28 7.71 22.78
CA PRO A 72 6.29 8.51 23.47
C PRO A 72 7.53 7.67 23.81
N GLY A 73 8.72 8.28 23.67
CA GLY A 73 10.01 7.68 24.03
C GLY A 73 10.71 6.89 22.91
N TRP A 74 12.01 7.13 22.73
CA TRP A 74 12.81 6.57 21.63
C TRP A 74 12.88 5.04 21.61
N ALA A 75 13.03 4.41 22.79
CA ALA A 75 13.10 2.94 22.89
C ALA A 75 11.75 2.27 22.59
N ALA A 76 10.64 2.87 23.04
CA ALA A 76 9.30 2.37 22.76
C ALA A 76 8.93 2.56 21.28
N ARG A 77 9.30 3.70 20.69
CA ARG A 77 9.17 3.98 19.25
C ARG A 77 9.89 2.92 18.42
N GLY A 78 11.16 2.61 18.73
CA GLY A 78 11.92 1.59 18.01
C GLY A 78 11.23 0.23 18.01
N ARG A 79 10.73 -0.21 19.18
CA ARG A 79 9.97 -1.47 19.29
C ARG A 79 8.64 -1.43 18.52
N ALA A 80 7.91 -0.31 18.58
CA ALA A 80 6.65 -0.15 17.86
C ALA A 80 6.85 -0.14 16.34
N VAL A 81 7.88 0.55 15.85
CA VAL A 81 8.24 0.58 14.42
C VAL A 81 8.67 -0.81 13.96
N LEU A 82 9.52 -1.51 14.72
CA LEU A 82 9.96 -2.86 14.37
C LEU A 82 8.77 -3.84 14.34
N ALA A 83 7.91 -3.80 15.36
CA ALA A 83 6.70 -4.62 15.40
C ALA A 83 5.75 -4.30 14.24
N ALA A 84 5.56 -3.03 13.91
CA ALA A 84 4.76 -2.59 12.78
C ALA A 84 5.36 -3.05 11.44
N ALA A 85 6.68 -2.93 11.26
CA ALA A 85 7.36 -3.35 10.05
C ALA A 85 7.24 -4.87 9.82
N VAL A 86 7.51 -5.67 10.86
CA VAL A 86 7.44 -7.14 10.78
C VAL A 86 5.99 -7.60 10.54
N ALA A 87 5.04 -7.05 11.30
CA ALA A 87 3.63 -7.43 11.16
C ALA A 87 3.04 -6.97 9.81
N GLY A 88 3.41 -5.77 9.34
CA GLY A 88 3.02 -5.26 8.03
C GLY A 88 3.57 -6.12 6.89
N LEU A 89 4.86 -6.48 6.94
CA LEU A 89 5.44 -7.40 5.96
C LEU A 89 4.73 -8.74 5.96
N ALA A 90 4.48 -9.32 7.15
CA ALA A 90 3.78 -10.59 7.27
C ALA A 90 2.38 -10.53 6.63
N GLY A 91 1.63 -9.46 6.87
CA GLY A 91 0.31 -9.26 6.23
C GLY A 91 0.40 -9.18 4.70
N ILE A 92 1.39 -8.45 4.17
CA ILE A 92 1.62 -8.34 2.73
C ILE A 92 1.96 -9.70 2.12
N LEU A 93 2.86 -10.45 2.75
CA LEU A 93 3.29 -11.77 2.28
C LEU A 93 2.14 -12.79 2.33
N LEU A 94 1.29 -12.77 3.36
CA LEU A 94 0.17 -13.68 3.50
C LEU A 94 -0.89 -13.52 2.40
N THR A 95 -1.09 -12.29 1.91
CA THR A 95 -2.16 -11.98 0.95
C THR A 95 -1.65 -11.77 -0.47
N GLY A 96 -0.53 -11.07 -0.62
CA GLY A 96 0.08 -10.74 -1.91
C GLY A 96 1.29 -11.61 -2.27
N GLY A 97 1.87 -12.36 -1.33
CA GLY A 97 3.11 -13.11 -1.57
C GLY A 97 3.00 -14.17 -2.66
N TRP A 98 1.90 -14.96 -2.65
CA TRP A 98 1.62 -15.92 -3.72
C TRP A 98 1.52 -15.24 -5.09
N TRP A 99 0.81 -14.11 -5.16
CA TRP A 99 0.63 -13.36 -6.40
C TRP A 99 1.95 -12.75 -6.89
N PHE A 100 2.78 -12.21 -5.99
CA PHE A 100 4.10 -11.71 -6.34
C PHE A 100 5.01 -12.80 -6.91
N HIS A 101 4.90 -14.03 -6.41
CA HIS A 101 5.63 -15.19 -6.96
C HIS A 101 5.16 -15.53 -8.38
N VAL A 102 3.84 -15.56 -8.62
CA VAL A 102 3.27 -15.78 -9.95
C VAL A 102 3.70 -14.69 -10.93
N LEU A 103 3.71 -13.42 -10.50
CA LEU A 103 4.19 -12.30 -11.30
C LEU A 103 5.69 -12.36 -11.58
N TRP A 104 6.47 -12.85 -10.62
CA TRP A 104 7.89 -13.07 -10.77
C TRP A 104 8.18 -14.13 -11.83
N GLU A 105 7.47 -15.26 -11.80
CA GLU A 105 7.61 -16.31 -12.83
C GLU A 105 7.14 -15.86 -14.20
N ALA A 106 6.02 -15.13 -14.27
CA ALA A 106 5.41 -14.73 -15.55
C ALA A 106 6.12 -13.54 -16.23
N TYR A 107 6.67 -12.60 -15.45
CA TYR A 107 7.19 -11.34 -16.00
C TYR A 107 8.59 -10.96 -15.48
N GLY A 108 9.14 -11.66 -14.48
CA GLY A 108 10.38 -11.26 -13.80
C GLY A 108 10.23 -9.97 -12.97
N ASN A 109 8.99 -9.52 -12.71
CA ASN A 109 8.69 -8.30 -11.98
C ASN A 109 7.58 -8.57 -10.96
N PRO A 110 7.87 -8.55 -9.65
CA PRO A 110 6.90 -8.88 -8.61
C PRO A 110 5.82 -7.81 -8.48
N VAL A 111 6.02 -6.63 -9.07
CA VAL A 111 5.14 -5.48 -8.97
C VAL A 111 4.93 -4.85 -10.36
N PHE A 112 4.55 -5.68 -11.32
CA PHE A 112 4.20 -5.23 -12.66
C PHE A 112 2.84 -4.48 -12.66
N PRO A 113 2.68 -3.31 -13.33
CA PRO A 113 3.65 -2.53 -14.11
C PRO A 113 4.38 -1.42 -13.31
N MET A 114 4.05 -1.18 -12.04
CA MET A 114 4.56 -0.01 -11.28
C MET A 114 6.07 -0.04 -11.04
N ALA A 115 6.67 -1.22 -10.83
CA ALA A 115 8.11 -1.38 -10.66
C ALA A 115 8.85 -1.69 -11.97
N ASN A 116 8.22 -1.48 -13.13
CA ASN A 116 8.84 -1.79 -14.42
C ASN A 116 10.11 -0.99 -14.72
N GLY A 117 10.25 0.22 -14.15
CA GLY A 117 11.48 1.00 -14.26
C GLY A 117 12.69 0.37 -13.53
N LEU A 118 12.45 -0.54 -12.58
CA LEU A 118 13.51 -1.22 -11.83
C LEU A 118 13.79 -2.62 -12.41
N PHE A 119 12.75 -3.36 -12.79
CA PHE A 119 12.86 -4.77 -13.24
C PHE A 119 12.83 -4.96 -14.77
N HIS A 120 12.64 -3.88 -15.56
CA HIS A 120 12.70 -3.89 -17.03
C HIS A 120 11.93 -5.07 -17.67
N ALA A 121 10.69 -5.30 -17.24
CA ALA A 121 9.89 -6.41 -17.72
C ALA A 121 9.48 -6.20 -19.20
N PRO A 122 9.48 -7.27 -20.04
CA PRO A 122 9.32 -7.16 -21.50
C PRO A 122 8.02 -6.48 -21.97
N LEU A 123 6.96 -6.58 -21.16
CA LEU A 123 5.61 -6.12 -21.52
C LEU A 123 5.20 -4.83 -20.80
N GLY A 124 6.06 -4.26 -19.96
CA GLY A 124 5.68 -3.10 -19.17
C GLY A 124 5.71 -1.82 -20.00
N PRO A 125 4.90 -0.81 -19.63
CA PRO A 125 4.92 0.47 -20.32
C PRO A 125 6.34 1.02 -20.25
N SER A 126 7.03 0.98 -21.38
CA SER A 126 8.30 1.68 -21.54
C SER A 126 8.00 3.18 -21.39
N ALA A 127 8.95 3.93 -20.84
CA ALA A 127 8.84 5.39 -20.65
C ALA A 127 8.39 6.14 -21.94
N THR A 128 8.48 5.48 -23.09
CA THR A 128 7.93 5.85 -24.39
C THR A 128 6.45 6.27 -24.36
N HIS A 129 5.57 5.64 -23.57
CA HIS A 129 4.15 6.01 -23.50
C HIS A 129 3.91 7.39 -22.84
N ALA A 130 4.81 7.83 -21.94
CA ALA A 130 4.74 9.17 -21.37
C ALA A 130 5.21 10.26 -22.37
N MET A 131 6.10 9.90 -23.31
CA MET A 131 6.59 10.80 -24.35
C MET A 131 5.53 11.07 -25.43
N CYS A 132 4.73 10.08 -25.83
CA CYS A 132 3.69 10.27 -26.84
C CYS A 132 2.59 11.24 -26.38
N ARG A 133 2.29 11.30 -25.07
CA ARG A 133 1.34 12.27 -24.50
C ARG A 133 1.88 13.71 -24.52
N ARG A 134 3.20 13.90 -24.34
CA ARG A 134 3.85 15.21 -24.47
C ARG A 134 4.01 15.65 -25.92
N ARG A 135 4.16 14.70 -26.86
CA ARG A 135 4.30 14.99 -28.31
C ARG A 135 2.95 15.32 -28.97
N CYS A 136 1.86 14.65 -28.58
CA CYS A 136 0.51 15.03 -29.02
C CYS A 136 0.09 16.42 -28.53
N TRP A 137 0.48 16.83 -27.32
CA TRP A 137 0.21 18.19 -26.84
C TRP A 137 0.87 19.28 -27.68
N ARG A 138 2.03 19.00 -28.30
CA ARG A 138 2.70 19.94 -29.21
C ARG A 138 2.12 19.94 -30.63
N HIS A 139 1.28 18.96 -30.98
CA HIS A 139 0.63 18.88 -32.29
C HIS A 139 -0.86 19.28 -32.25
N CYS A 140 -1.49 19.33 -31.07
CA CYS A 140 -2.85 19.85 -30.90
C CYS A 140 -2.91 21.34 -30.51
N SER A 141 -1.80 22.05 -30.48
CA SER A 141 -1.78 23.51 -30.35
C SER A 141 -1.77 24.17 -31.73
N ILE A 142 -2.93 24.12 -32.40
CA ILE A 142 -3.54 25.18 -33.25
C ILE A 142 -2.80 25.54 -34.56
N PRO A 143 -3.52 25.66 -35.68
CA PRO A 143 -3.99 26.98 -36.13
C PRO A 143 -5.50 27.19 -35.92
#